data_AF-A0A3M1FYI1-F1
#
_entry.id   AF-A0A3M1FYI1-F1
#
_cell.length_a   1.000
_cell.length_b   1.000
_cell.length_c   1.000
_cell.angle_alpha   90.00
_cell.angle_beta   90.00
_cell.angle_gamma   90.00
#
_symmetry.space_group_name_H-M   'P 1'
#
loop_
_entity.id
_entity.type
_entity.pdbx_description
1 polymer ?
#
loop_
_entity_poly.entity_id
_entity_poly.type
_entity_poly.pdbx_seq_one_letter_code
_entity_poly.pdbx_strand_id
1 'polypeptide(L)'
;MTAVPDDHPPIAESHVGVLVVNLGTPAAPDAKAVRAYLREFLSDPRVVELPRWLWWPILHGPILAIRPRRTARLYARIWDHERGESPLRVITRAQAASLGKALAGNGAVRVDWAMRYGRPAIEDRLRALADQGCRRILLFALYPQYSAATSASVNDCAFRALAAMRWQPALRVVPPFHDHPAYIAALAATAEQALARLDWRPEKLLLSFHGMPKRSLEMGDPY
;
A
#
# COMPACT_ATOMS: atom_id res chain seq x y z
N MET A 1 34.74 -3.48 6.56
CA MET A 1 34.38 -2.06 6.74
C MET A 1 35.63 -1.27 6.44
N THR A 2 35.65 -0.53 5.34
CA THR A 2 36.76 0.36 4.99
C THR A 2 36.85 1.47 6.03
N ALA A 3 38.05 1.74 6.54
CA ALA A 3 38.29 2.81 7.49
C ALA A 3 37.80 4.14 6.91
N VAL A 4 36.92 4.81 7.65
CA VAL A 4 36.39 6.12 7.32
C VAL A 4 37.50 7.15 7.61
N PRO A 5 37.81 8.10 6.73
CA PRO A 5 38.80 9.16 6.99
C PRO A 5 38.47 9.95 8.26
N ASP A 6 39.49 10.45 8.95
CA ASP A 6 39.36 11.13 10.26
C ASP A 6 38.52 12.42 10.20
N ASP A 7 38.41 13.04 9.02
CA ASP A 7 37.63 14.26 8.75
C ASP A 7 36.22 14.00 8.21
N HIS A 8 35.86 12.72 8.00
CA HIS A 8 34.56 12.38 7.46
C HIS A 8 33.47 12.49 8.54
N PRO A 9 32.30 13.08 8.23
CA PRO A 9 31.18 13.16 9.17
C PRO A 9 30.78 11.78 9.71
N PRO A 10 30.37 11.66 10.97
CA PRO A 10 30.00 10.36 11.55
C PRO A 10 28.91 9.67 10.71
N ILE A 11 29.17 8.42 10.33
CA ILE A 11 28.20 7.58 9.61
C ILE A 11 27.34 6.87 10.65
N ALA A 12 26.07 7.24 10.74
CA ALA A 12 25.11 6.58 11.63
C ALA A 12 25.03 5.07 11.37
N GLU A 13 24.85 4.26 12.42
CA GLU A 13 24.63 2.82 12.30
C GLU A 13 23.51 2.51 11.30
N SER A 14 23.78 1.59 10.36
CA SER A 14 22.85 1.30 9.28
C SER A 14 21.65 0.48 9.79
N HIS A 15 20.52 1.16 9.99
CA HIS A 15 19.26 0.52 10.29
C HIS A 15 18.66 -0.12 9.02
N VAL A 16 17.81 -1.13 9.20
CA VAL A 16 16.98 -1.68 8.12
C VAL A 16 15.57 -1.13 8.26
N GLY A 17 15.10 -0.41 7.25
CA GLY A 17 13.72 0.04 7.17
C GLY A 17 12.83 -1.01 6.53
N VAL A 18 11.61 -1.19 7.04
CA VAL A 18 10.54 -1.93 6.36
C VAL A 18 9.38 -0.96 6.17
N LEU A 19 9.06 -0.62 4.93
CA LEU A 19 7.93 0.24 4.60
C LEU A 19 6.78 -0.61 4.09
N VAL A 20 5.76 -0.77 4.91
CA VAL A 20 4.53 -1.48 4.57
C VAL A 20 3.58 -0.54 3.83
N VAL A 21 3.09 -0.93 2.66
CA VAL A 21 2.27 -0.05 1.81
C VAL A 21 0.95 -0.70 1.45
N ASN A 22 -0.14 0.04 1.58
CA ASN A 22 -1.46 -0.36 1.12
C ASN A 22 -2.06 0.71 0.18
N LEU A 23 -3.22 0.43 -0.43
CA LEU A 23 -3.84 1.27 -1.45
C LEU A 23 -4.05 2.71 -0.98
N GLY A 24 -4.56 2.85 0.24
CA GLY A 24 -4.98 4.12 0.77
C GLY A 24 -6.47 4.38 0.63
N THR A 25 -6.88 5.48 1.23
CA THR A 25 -8.26 5.83 1.55
C THR A 25 -8.38 7.35 1.61
N PRO A 26 -9.57 7.93 1.36
CA PRO A 26 -9.83 9.34 1.68
C PRO A 26 -9.56 9.64 3.16
N ALA A 27 -9.15 10.89 3.42
CA ALA A 27 -8.87 11.39 4.76
C ALA A 27 -10.12 11.54 5.64
N ALA A 28 -11.30 11.63 5.03
CA ALA A 28 -12.59 11.76 5.69
C ALA A 28 -13.69 11.15 4.80
N PRO A 29 -14.85 10.75 5.36
CA PRO A 29 -15.95 10.14 4.61
C PRO A 29 -16.85 11.19 3.92
N ASP A 30 -16.29 12.35 3.55
CA ASP A 30 -17.00 13.43 2.89
C ASP A 30 -16.63 13.55 1.39
N ALA A 31 -17.47 14.23 0.62
CA ALA A 31 -17.31 14.34 -0.82
C ALA A 31 -16.01 15.06 -1.23
N LYS A 32 -15.48 15.99 -0.43
CA LYS A 32 -14.26 16.74 -0.74
C LYS A 32 -13.03 15.84 -0.58
N ALA A 33 -12.93 15.13 0.54
CA ALA A 33 -11.84 14.19 0.80
C ALA A 33 -11.86 13.02 -0.20
N VAL A 34 -13.04 12.49 -0.52
CA VAL A 34 -13.21 11.45 -1.54
C VAL A 34 -12.85 11.96 -2.93
N ARG A 35 -13.22 13.20 -3.29
CA ARG A 35 -12.82 13.79 -4.58
C ARG A 35 -11.30 13.91 -4.69
N ALA A 36 -10.62 14.34 -3.62
CA ALA A 36 -9.16 14.43 -3.60
C ALA A 36 -8.50 13.06 -3.80
N TYR A 37 -8.97 12.04 -3.07
CA TYR A 37 -8.52 10.65 -3.21
C TYR A 37 -8.77 10.09 -4.61
N LEU A 38 -10.00 10.19 -5.13
CA LEU A 38 -10.34 9.69 -6.46
C LEU A 38 -9.54 10.36 -7.56
N ARG A 39 -9.27 11.67 -7.43
CA ARG A 39 -8.43 12.39 -8.38
C ARG A 39 -7.01 11.82 -8.39
N GLU A 40 -6.43 11.53 -7.23
CA GLU A 40 -5.08 10.95 -7.15
C GLU A 40 -5.06 9.52 -7.71
N PHE A 41 -5.96 8.67 -7.20
CA PHE A 41 -6.07 7.26 -7.58
C PHE A 41 -6.30 7.09 -9.08
N LEU A 42 -7.30 7.77 -9.64
CA LEU A 42 -7.67 7.62 -11.04
C LEU A 42 -6.78 8.41 -11.99
N SER A 43 -5.88 9.28 -11.50
CA SER A 43 -4.85 9.90 -12.35
C SER A 43 -3.66 8.98 -12.61
N ASP A 44 -3.58 7.85 -11.90
CA ASP A 44 -2.48 6.91 -12.05
C ASP A 44 -2.61 6.12 -13.36
N PRO A 45 -1.64 6.22 -14.28
CA PRO A 45 -1.69 5.48 -15.54
C PRO A 45 -1.61 3.96 -15.35
N ARG A 46 -1.15 3.47 -14.19
CA ARG A 46 -1.21 2.04 -13.85
C ARG A 46 -2.63 1.56 -13.53
N VAL A 47 -3.50 2.46 -13.09
CA VAL A 47 -4.89 2.15 -12.71
C VAL A 47 -5.82 2.33 -13.90
N VAL A 48 -5.60 3.39 -14.68
CA VAL A 48 -6.37 3.67 -15.88
C VAL A 48 -5.43 3.76 -17.08
N GLU A 49 -5.33 2.66 -17.81
CA GLU A 49 -4.43 2.48 -18.95
C GLU A 49 -5.01 3.07 -20.25
N LEU A 50 -5.53 4.29 -20.17
CA LEU A 50 -5.99 5.09 -21.31
C LEU A 50 -5.01 6.25 -21.56
N PRO A 51 -4.85 6.70 -22.82
CA PRO A 51 -4.06 7.90 -23.12
C PRO A 51 -4.51 9.09 -22.26
N ARG A 52 -3.55 9.75 -21.60
CA ARG A 52 -3.85 10.79 -20.61
C ARG A 52 -4.76 11.89 -21.16
N TRP A 53 -4.52 12.35 -22.38
CA TRP A 53 -5.32 13.40 -23.01
C TRP A 53 -6.81 13.02 -23.19
N LEU A 54 -7.11 11.73 -23.36
CA LEU A 54 -8.48 11.23 -23.45
C LEU A 54 -9.10 11.05 -22.06
N TRP A 55 -8.32 10.53 -21.11
CA TRP A 55 -8.82 10.26 -19.76
C TRP A 55 -9.01 11.53 -18.92
N TRP A 56 -8.16 12.54 -19.09
CA TRP A 56 -8.17 13.74 -18.25
C TRP A 56 -9.52 14.49 -18.28
N PRO A 57 -10.14 14.75 -19.44
CA PRO A 57 -11.46 15.36 -19.50
C PRO A 57 -12.56 14.51 -18.84
N ILE A 58 -12.47 13.17 -18.96
CA ILE A 58 -13.44 12.25 -18.35
C ILE A 58 -13.31 12.25 -16.83
N LEU A 59 -12.06 12.21 -16.33
CA LEU A 59 -11.77 12.27 -14.90
C LEU A 59 -12.24 13.59 -14.31
N HIS A 60 -11.80 14.72 -14.87
CA HIS A 60 -12.08 16.05 -14.33
C HIS A 60 -13.50 16.55 -14.61
N GLY A 61 -14.21 15.95 -15.58
CA GLY A 61 -15.61 16.20 -15.85
C GLY A 61 -16.54 15.27 -15.05
N PRO A 62 -17.22 14.30 -15.69
CA PRO A 62 -18.30 13.54 -15.07
C PRO A 62 -17.87 12.76 -13.82
N ILE A 63 -16.65 12.19 -13.81
CA ILE A 63 -16.21 11.34 -12.70
C ILE A 63 -16.08 12.16 -11.42
N LEU A 64 -15.24 13.19 -11.39
CA LEU A 64 -15.04 13.99 -10.18
C LEU A 64 -16.22 14.90 -9.83
N ALA A 65 -17.16 15.13 -10.76
CA ALA A 65 -18.41 15.84 -10.48
C ALA A 65 -19.45 14.95 -9.76
N ILE A 66 -19.60 13.68 -10.17
CA ILE A 66 -20.72 12.82 -9.74
C ILE A 66 -20.28 11.78 -8.70
N ARG A 67 -19.16 11.09 -8.96
CA ARG A 67 -18.73 9.90 -8.20
C ARG A 67 -18.40 10.18 -6.72
N PRO A 68 -17.80 11.33 -6.33
CA PRO A 68 -17.42 11.55 -4.94
C PRO A 68 -18.59 11.54 -3.96
N ARG A 69 -19.74 12.13 -4.32
CA ARG A 69 -20.93 12.16 -3.44
C ARG A 69 -21.47 10.76 -3.16
N ARG A 70 -21.54 9.91 -4.19
CA ARG A 70 -22.00 8.52 -4.05
C ARG A 70 -21.01 7.69 -3.23
N THR A 71 -19.72 7.86 -3.52
CA THR A 71 -18.64 7.11 -2.87
C THR A 71 -18.46 7.51 -1.40
N ALA A 72 -18.65 8.79 -1.07
CA ALA A 72 -18.63 9.28 0.32
C ALA A 72 -19.67 8.59 1.20
N ARG A 73 -20.88 8.34 0.69
CA ARG A 73 -21.91 7.59 1.43
C ARG A 73 -21.49 6.15 1.71
N LEU A 74 -20.72 5.52 0.82
CA LEU A 74 -20.19 4.18 1.04
C LEU A 74 -19.09 4.19 2.10
N TYR A 75 -18.16 5.15 2.03
CA TYR A 75 -17.14 5.32 3.07
C TYR A 75 -17.76 5.61 4.44
N ALA A 76 -18.79 6.46 4.51
CA ALA A 76 -19.48 6.78 5.76
C ALA A 76 -20.10 5.54 6.43
N ARG A 77 -20.55 4.53 5.68
CA ARG A 77 -21.12 3.30 6.24
C ARG A 77 -20.11 2.42 6.97
N ILE A 78 -18.84 2.50 6.61
CA ILE A 78 -17.77 1.67 7.16
C ILE A 78 -16.76 2.50 7.95
N TRP A 79 -17.05 3.78 8.19
CA TRP A 79 -16.11 4.68 8.83
C TRP A 79 -16.01 4.38 10.32
N ASP A 80 -14.79 4.29 10.84
CA ASP A 80 -14.58 4.21 12.28
C ASP A 80 -14.73 5.62 12.85
N HIS A 81 -15.91 5.92 13.40
CA HIS A 81 -16.22 7.23 13.97
C HIS A 81 -15.51 7.49 15.30
N GLU A 82 -15.10 6.46 16.03
CA GLU A 82 -14.36 6.62 17.29
C GLU A 82 -12.93 7.07 17.00
N ARG A 83 -12.29 6.44 16.00
CA ARG A 83 -10.90 6.75 15.60
C ARG A 83 -10.80 7.84 14.55
N GLY A 84 -11.91 8.19 13.90
CA GLY A 84 -11.95 9.18 12.83
C GLY A 84 -11.15 8.76 11.58
N GLU A 85 -11.05 7.46 11.30
CA GLU A 85 -10.23 6.91 10.21
C GLU A 85 -10.93 5.75 9.48
N SER A 86 -10.55 5.49 8.22
CA SER A 86 -11.03 4.28 7.54
C SER A 86 -10.46 3.00 8.19
N PRO A 87 -11.18 1.86 8.15
CA PRO A 87 -10.65 0.57 8.61
C PRO A 87 -9.32 0.17 7.94
N LEU A 88 -9.16 0.43 6.64
CA LEU A 88 -7.94 0.10 5.90
C LEU A 88 -6.70 0.75 6.55
N ARG A 89 -6.81 2.03 6.87
CA ARG A 89 -5.75 2.82 7.53
C ARG A 89 -5.47 2.32 8.94
N VAL A 90 -6.51 2.07 9.72
CA VAL A 90 -6.39 1.56 11.09
C VAL A 90 -5.69 0.20 11.11
N ILE A 91 -6.11 -0.72 10.25
CA ILE A 91 -5.56 -2.08 10.14
C ILE A 91 -4.12 -2.03 9.64
N THR A 92 -3.82 -1.25 8.60
CA THR A 92 -2.45 -1.14 8.05
C THR A 92 -1.46 -0.61 9.11
N ARG A 93 -1.85 0.42 9.87
CA ARG A 93 -1.05 0.94 10.99
C ARG A 93 -0.83 -0.13 12.07
N ALA A 94 -1.88 -0.87 12.43
CA ALA A 94 -1.79 -1.94 13.43
C ALA A 94 -0.91 -3.11 12.97
N GLN A 95 -0.98 -3.48 11.69
CA GLN A 95 -0.11 -4.49 11.08
C GLN A 95 1.36 -4.05 11.14
N ALA A 96 1.68 -2.82 10.75
CA ALA A 96 3.04 -2.29 10.83
C ALA A 96 3.56 -2.23 12.27
N ALA A 97 2.74 -1.80 13.23
CA ALA A 97 3.11 -1.79 14.64
C ALA A 97 3.38 -3.21 15.18
N SER A 98 2.54 -4.18 14.80
CA SER A 98 2.70 -5.59 15.22
C SER A 98 3.94 -6.23 14.59
N LEU A 99 4.20 -5.94 13.31
CA LEU A 99 5.42 -6.36 12.63
C LEU A 99 6.67 -5.75 13.28
N GLY A 100 6.61 -4.47 13.64
CA GLY A 100 7.70 -3.81 14.38
C GLY A 100 8.02 -4.49 15.71
N LYS A 101 7.00 -4.88 16.48
CA LYS A 101 7.18 -5.66 17.72
C LYS A 101 7.78 -7.04 17.45
N ALA A 102 7.28 -7.74 16.43
CA ALA A 102 7.78 -9.07 16.07
C ALA A 102 9.25 -9.06 15.60
N LEU A 103 9.70 -7.95 15.00
CA LEU A 103 11.07 -7.79 14.50
C LEU A 103 12.02 -7.09 15.49
N ALA A 104 11.56 -6.69 16.67
CA ALA A 104 12.36 -5.94 17.64
C ALA A 104 13.63 -6.68 18.10
N GLY A 105 13.63 -8.02 18.07
CA GLY A 105 14.80 -8.85 18.39
C GLY A 105 15.80 -9.04 17.24
N ASN A 106 15.46 -8.62 16.00
CA ASN A 106 16.26 -8.88 14.80
C ASN A 106 17.24 -7.74 14.46
N GLY A 107 17.73 -7.05 15.49
CA GLY A 107 18.62 -5.89 15.36
C GLY A 107 17.88 -4.58 15.10
N ALA A 108 18.57 -3.62 14.48
CA ALA A 108 18.12 -2.25 14.30
C ALA A 108 17.09 -2.11 13.15
N VAL A 109 15.96 -2.79 13.25
CA VAL A 109 14.85 -2.73 12.29
C VAL A 109 13.88 -1.59 12.66
N ARG A 110 13.47 -0.81 11.65
CA ARG A 110 12.44 0.23 11.78
C ARG A 110 11.30 -0.11 10.83
N VAL A 111 10.11 -0.33 11.38
CA VAL A 111 8.92 -0.63 10.58
C VAL A 111 8.04 0.61 10.52
N ASP A 112 7.61 0.94 9.31
CA ASP A 112 6.77 2.09 9.03
C ASP A 112 5.70 1.72 8.01
N TRP A 113 4.72 2.59 7.80
CA TRP A 113 3.62 2.35 6.88
C TRP A 113 3.25 3.57 6.05
N ALA A 114 2.81 3.33 4.82
CA ALA A 114 2.35 4.36 3.91
C ALA A 114 1.12 3.92 3.11
N MET A 115 0.47 4.90 2.51
CA MET A 115 -0.62 4.72 1.57
C MET A 115 -0.14 5.09 0.17
N ARG A 116 -0.50 4.28 -0.82
CA ARG A 116 -0.22 4.61 -2.21
C ARG A 116 -0.95 5.88 -2.62
N TYR A 117 -2.22 6.01 -2.25
CA TYR A 117 -3.05 7.19 -2.48
C TYR A 117 -3.50 7.78 -1.15
N GLY A 118 -3.29 9.08 -0.95
CA GLY A 118 -3.58 9.75 0.32
C GLY A 118 -2.39 9.75 1.29
N ARG A 119 -2.69 9.73 2.60
CA ARG A 119 -1.70 9.96 3.67
C ARG A 119 -1.68 8.82 4.71
N PRO A 120 -0.50 8.53 5.30
CA PRO A 120 0.81 9.12 5.00
C PRO A 120 1.35 8.66 3.64
N ALA A 121 2.00 9.55 2.89
CA ALA A 121 2.46 9.25 1.53
C ALA A 121 3.78 8.46 1.56
N ILE A 122 3.99 7.61 0.54
CA ILE A 122 5.22 6.80 0.40
C ILE A 122 6.47 7.67 0.46
N GLU A 123 6.47 8.82 -0.21
CA GLU A 123 7.60 9.75 -0.22
C GLU A 123 7.98 10.24 1.19
N ASP A 124 7.00 10.71 1.97
CA ASP A 124 7.24 11.23 3.32
C ASP A 124 7.85 10.14 4.22
N ARG A 125 7.35 8.91 4.10
CA ARG A 125 7.77 7.80 4.96
C ARG A 125 9.10 7.18 4.55
N LEU A 126 9.41 7.17 3.25
CA LEU A 126 10.76 6.82 2.78
C LEU A 126 11.80 7.82 3.27
N ARG A 127 11.50 9.13 3.22
CA ARG A 127 12.38 10.17 3.78
C ARG A 127 12.53 10.00 5.29
N ALA A 128 11.43 9.82 6.01
CA ALA A 128 11.48 9.62 7.46
C ALA A 128 12.32 8.40 7.87
N LEU A 129 12.24 7.28 7.14
CA LEU A 129 13.11 6.12 7.37
C LEU A 129 14.58 6.45 7.07
N ALA A 130 14.86 7.14 5.97
CA ALA A 130 16.21 7.55 5.61
C ALA A 130 16.84 8.52 6.64
N ASP A 131 16.03 9.43 7.20
CA ASP A 131 16.43 10.37 8.25
C ASP A 131 16.71 9.65 9.58
N GLN A 132 16.04 8.52 9.83
CA GLN A 132 16.32 7.62 10.94
C GLN A 132 17.55 6.71 10.72
N GLY A 133 18.34 6.94 9.66
CA GLY A 133 19.53 6.15 9.36
C GLY A 133 19.25 4.81 8.66
N CYS A 134 18.01 4.59 8.16
CA CYS A 134 17.72 3.40 7.36
C CYS A 134 18.33 3.54 5.97
N ARG A 135 19.49 2.91 5.75
CA ARG A 135 20.18 2.89 4.45
C ARG A 135 19.84 1.67 3.59
N ARG A 136 19.13 0.70 4.17
CA ARG A 136 18.54 -0.45 3.48
C ARG A 136 17.06 -0.46 3.79
N ILE A 137 16.21 -0.37 2.77
CA ILE A 137 14.76 -0.34 2.93
C ILE A 137 14.14 -1.51 2.16
N LEU A 138 13.27 -2.27 2.83
CA LEU A 138 12.38 -3.24 2.22
C LEU A 138 11.00 -2.59 2.00
N LEU A 139 10.60 -2.45 0.74
CA LEU A 139 9.27 -1.99 0.35
C LEU A 139 8.34 -3.20 0.27
N PHE A 140 7.33 -3.21 1.13
CA PHE A 140 6.39 -4.31 1.24
C PHE A 140 4.97 -3.84 0.92
N ALA A 141 4.57 -3.98 -0.35
CA ALA A 141 3.19 -3.75 -0.76
C ALA A 141 2.30 -4.90 -0.27
N LEU A 142 1.22 -4.61 0.45
CA LEU A 142 0.29 -5.59 1.04
C LEU A 142 -0.68 -6.17 0.00
N TYR A 143 -0.16 -6.54 -1.17
CA TYR A 143 -0.87 -7.25 -2.23
C TYR A 143 -0.17 -8.60 -2.48
N PRO A 144 -0.77 -9.73 -2.08
CA PRO A 144 -0.17 -11.05 -2.27
C PRO A 144 0.05 -11.40 -3.74
N GLN A 145 -0.93 -11.04 -4.58
CA GLN A 145 -0.88 -11.14 -6.03
C GLN A 145 -0.31 -9.85 -6.62
N TYR A 146 0.59 -9.96 -7.60
CA TYR A 146 1.07 -8.81 -8.35
C TYR A 146 -0.02 -8.28 -9.26
N SER A 147 -0.16 -6.96 -9.35
CA SER A 147 -0.77 -6.29 -10.49
C SER A 147 0.00 -5.00 -10.79
N ALA A 148 -0.01 -4.57 -12.05
CA ALA A 148 0.47 -3.27 -12.45
C ALA A 148 -0.26 -2.14 -11.70
N ALA A 149 -1.58 -2.28 -11.52
CA ALA A 149 -2.43 -1.30 -10.85
C ALA A 149 -2.17 -1.18 -9.34
N THR A 150 -1.48 -2.16 -8.73
CA THR A 150 -1.22 -2.21 -7.29
C THR A 150 0.29 -2.18 -6.99
N SER A 151 0.96 -3.32 -7.08
CA SER A 151 2.38 -3.50 -6.73
C SER A 151 3.29 -2.62 -7.59
N ALA A 152 3.07 -2.57 -8.91
CA ALA A 152 3.89 -1.71 -9.77
C ALA A 152 3.65 -0.21 -9.50
N SER A 153 2.41 0.20 -9.25
CA SER A 153 2.09 1.58 -8.86
C SER A 153 2.80 2.01 -7.56
N VAL A 154 2.86 1.12 -6.56
CA VAL A 154 3.64 1.33 -5.33
C VAL A 154 5.13 1.49 -5.64
N ASN A 155 5.68 0.60 -6.48
CA ASN A 155 7.08 0.65 -6.88
C ASN A 155 7.42 1.94 -7.63
N ASP A 156 6.62 2.33 -8.62
CA ASP A 156 6.79 3.57 -9.39
C ASP A 156 6.78 4.80 -8.46
N CYS A 157 5.90 4.82 -7.46
CA CYS A 157 5.86 5.91 -6.47
C CYS A 157 7.12 5.95 -5.60
N ALA A 158 7.59 4.80 -5.12
CA ALA A 158 8.81 4.70 -4.32
C ALA A 158 10.05 5.08 -5.14
N PHE A 159 10.17 4.61 -6.39
CA PHE A 159 11.29 4.93 -7.26
C PHE A 159 11.34 6.42 -7.60
N ARG A 160 10.19 7.07 -7.85
CA ARG A 160 10.15 8.53 -8.02
C ARG A 160 10.60 9.27 -6.76
N ALA A 161 10.19 8.81 -5.59
CA ALA A 161 10.62 9.40 -4.33
C ALA A 161 12.14 9.26 -4.14
N LEU A 162 12.71 8.09 -4.43
CA LEU A 162 14.16 7.86 -4.38
C LEU A 162 14.92 8.70 -5.40
N ALA A 163 14.42 8.83 -6.64
CA ALA A 163 15.05 9.64 -7.67
C ALA A 163 15.18 11.13 -7.27
N ALA A 164 14.30 11.62 -6.39
CA ALA A 164 14.37 12.98 -5.84
C ALA A 164 15.36 13.12 -4.66
N MET A 165 15.90 12.03 -4.11
CA MET A 165 16.84 12.06 -2.98
C MET A 165 18.28 12.15 -3.47
N ARG A 166 19.06 13.05 -2.86
CA ARG A 166 20.51 13.16 -3.13
C ARG A 166 21.25 11.89 -2.75
N TRP A 167 20.93 11.31 -1.60
CA TRP A 167 21.53 10.07 -1.10
C TRP A 167 20.43 9.02 -0.96
N GLN A 168 20.37 8.11 -1.93
CA GLN A 168 19.32 7.10 -2.00
C GLN A 168 19.67 5.89 -1.10
N PRO A 169 18.76 5.44 -0.21
CA PRO A 169 18.91 4.15 0.44
C PRO A 169 18.80 3.01 -0.58
N ALA A 170 19.47 1.89 -0.32
CA ALA A 170 19.28 0.67 -1.09
C ALA A 170 17.86 0.15 -0.88
N LEU A 171 17.12 -0.06 -1.97
CA LEU A 171 15.73 -0.51 -1.93
C LEU A 171 15.63 -1.97 -2.40
N ARG A 172 14.90 -2.79 -1.64
CA ARG A 172 14.41 -4.11 -2.08
C ARG A 172 12.89 -4.08 -2.08
N VAL A 173 12.28 -4.70 -3.08
CA VAL A 173 10.83 -4.85 -3.17
C VAL A 173 10.48 -6.30 -2.86
N VAL A 174 9.49 -6.52 -2.00
CA VAL A 174 8.98 -7.86 -1.72
C VAL A 174 8.33 -8.44 -3.00
N PRO A 175 8.72 -9.65 -3.45
CA PRO A 175 8.07 -10.29 -4.59
C PRO A 175 6.62 -10.68 -4.24
N PRO A 176 5.81 -11.08 -5.23
CA PRO A 176 4.49 -11.66 -4.97
C PRO A 176 4.61 -12.84 -4.01
N PHE A 177 3.63 -13.00 -3.13
CA PHE A 177 3.68 -13.97 -2.02
C PHE A 177 2.35 -14.70 -1.83
N HIS A 178 1.51 -14.74 -2.87
CA HIS A 178 0.21 -15.42 -2.87
C HIS A 178 0.33 -16.94 -2.66
N ASP A 179 1.45 -17.53 -3.04
CA ASP A 179 1.78 -18.95 -2.89
C ASP A 179 2.66 -19.23 -1.66
N HIS A 180 2.99 -18.21 -0.85
CA HIS A 180 3.82 -18.39 0.32
C HIS A 180 3.10 -19.25 1.39
N PRO A 181 3.71 -20.33 1.92
CA PRO A 181 3.04 -21.25 2.83
C PRO A 181 2.43 -20.59 4.06
N ALA A 182 3.12 -19.60 4.65
CA ALA A 182 2.59 -18.87 5.81
C ALA A 182 1.37 -17.99 5.47
N TYR A 183 1.28 -17.46 4.24
CA TYR A 183 0.12 -16.68 3.80
C TYR A 183 -1.09 -17.60 3.59
N ILE A 184 -0.88 -18.72 2.90
CA ILE A 184 -1.92 -19.75 2.71
C ILE A 184 -2.42 -20.28 4.06
N ALA A 185 -1.52 -20.58 5.00
CA ALA A 185 -1.89 -21.03 6.33
C ALA A 185 -2.74 -20.00 7.09
N ALA A 186 -2.41 -18.70 6.99
CA ALA A 186 -3.20 -17.64 7.61
C ALA A 186 -4.61 -17.51 6.99
N LEU A 187 -4.73 -17.65 5.66
CA LEU A 187 -6.03 -17.68 4.99
C LEU A 187 -6.86 -18.91 5.39
N ALA A 188 -6.24 -20.09 5.38
CA ALA A 188 -6.90 -21.34 5.77
C ALA A 188 -7.42 -21.27 7.20
N ALA A 189 -6.59 -20.81 8.16
CA ALA A 189 -6.99 -20.63 9.55
C ALA A 189 -8.18 -19.66 9.68
N THR A 190 -8.20 -18.58 8.90
CA THR A 190 -9.33 -17.62 8.90
C THR A 190 -10.61 -18.27 8.36
N ALA A 191 -10.51 -19.04 7.28
CA ALA A 191 -11.64 -19.75 6.69
C ALA A 191 -12.18 -20.84 7.62
N GLU A 192 -11.31 -21.66 8.20
CA GLU A 192 -11.66 -22.71 9.17
C GLU A 192 -12.36 -22.14 10.40
N GLN A 193 -11.85 -21.03 10.96
CA GLN A 193 -12.50 -20.34 12.08
C GLN A 193 -13.89 -19.81 11.71
N ALA A 194 -14.08 -19.33 10.48
CA ALA A 194 -15.38 -18.88 10.02
C ALA A 194 -16.36 -20.05 9.81
N LEU A 195 -15.88 -21.16 9.24
CA LEU A 195 -16.67 -22.38 9.02
C LEU A 195 -17.08 -23.04 10.34
N ALA A 196 -16.21 -23.05 11.34
CA ALA A 196 -16.50 -23.60 12.67
C ALA A 196 -17.61 -22.86 13.42
N ARG A 197 -17.97 -21.64 12.99
CA ARG A 197 -19.08 -20.85 13.57
C ARG A 197 -20.42 -21.15 12.92
N LEU A 198 -20.46 -21.91 11.83
CA LEU A 198 -21.70 -22.29 11.16
C LEU A 198 -22.30 -23.52 11.85
N ASP A 199 -23.63 -23.52 11.97
CA ASP A 199 -24.44 -24.66 12.41
C ASP A 199 -24.73 -25.64 11.26
N TRP A 200 -24.23 -25.36 10.06
CA TRP A 200 -24.37 -26.17 8.85
C TRP A 200 -23.07 -26.22 8.04
N ARG A 201 -22.95 -27.20 7.14
CA ARG A 201 -21.78 -27.38 6.28
C ARG A 201 -22.02 -26.80 4.88
N PRO A 202 -21.22 -25.82 4.41
CA PRO A 202 -21.36 -25.30 3.06
C PRO A 202 -20.92 -26.28 1.98
N GLU A 203 -21.69 -26.33 0.91
CA GLU A 203 -21.37 -27.11 -0.29
C GLU A 203 -20.32 -26.43 -1.18
N LYS A 204 -20.23 -25.09 -1.10
CA LYS A 204 -19.35 -24.28 -1.94
C LYS A 204 -18.70 -23.16 -1.14
N LEU A 205 -17.44 -22.89 -1.46
CA LEU A 205 -16.72 -21.71 -1.02
C LEU A 205 -16.53 -20.77 -2.22
N LEU A 206 -17.05 -19.55 -2.12
CA LEU A 206 -16.84 -18.52 -3.15
C LEU A 206 -15.66 -17.63 -2.76
N LEU A 207 -14.54 -17.81 -3.46
CA LEU A 207 -13.39 -16.91 -3.37
C LEU A 207 -13.60 -15.75 -4.34
N SER A 208 -13.74 -14.54 -3.81
CA SER A 208 -14.01 -13.34 -4.60
C SER A 208 -12.79 -12.42 -4.62
N PHE A 209 -12.34 -12.07 -5.82
CA PHE A 209 -11.21 -11.19 -6.09
C PHE A 209 -11.69 -9.93 -6.81
N HIS A 210 -10.89 -8.87 -6.79
CA HIS A 210 -11.25 -7.64 -7.50
C HIS A 210 -11.10 -7.85 -9.00
N GLY A 211 -12.17 -7.65 -9.77
CA GLY A 211 -12.09 -7.77 -11.23
C GLY A 211 -11.16 -6.72 -11.85
N MET A 212 -10.49 -7.09 -12.95
CA MET A 212 -9.65 -6.20 -13.74
C MET A 212 -10.17 -6.07 -15.17
N PRO A 213 -9.88 -4.96 -15.87
CA PRO A 213 -10.18 -4.84 -17.30
C PRO A 213 -9.48 -5.94 -18.09
N LYS A 214 -10.21 -6.61 -18.99
CA LYS A 214 -9.64 -7.68 -19.86
C LYS A 214 -8.38 -7.22 -20.60
N ARG A 215 -8.34 -5.95 -21.01
CA ARG A 215 -7.20 -5.34 -21.68
C ARG A 215 -5.91 -5.41 -20.85
N SER A 216 -5.98 -5.26 -19.52
CA SER A 216 -4.79 -5.34 -18.66
C SER A 216 -4.17 -6.74 -18.69
N LEU A 217 -4.99 -7.79 -18.70
CA LEU A 217 -4.54 -9.17 -18.93
C LEU A 217 -3.91 -9.33 -20.32
N GLU A 218 -4.54 -8.80 -21.37
CA GLU A 218 -4.03 -8.86 -22.76
C GLU A 218 -2.69 -8.13 -22.92
N MET A 219 -2.38 -7.16 -22.04
CA MET A 219 -1.10 -6.45 -21.99
C MET A 219 -0.07 -7.11 -21.05
N GLY A 220 -0.41 -8.24 -20.43
CA GLY A 220 0.50 -9.06 -19.64
C GLY A 220 0.47 -8.82 -18.13
N ASP A 221 -0.60 -8.20 -17.58
CA ASP A 221 -0.79 -8.18 -16.13
C ASP A 221 -1.07 -9.61 -15.61
N PRO A 222 -0.32 -10.11 -14.60
CA PRO A 222 -0.41 -11.49 -14.13
C PRO A 222 -1.48 -11.73 -13.05
N TYR A 223 -2.25 -10.72 -12.64
CA TYR A 223 -3.33 -10.85 -11.65
C TYR A 223 -4.55 -11.60 -12.20
#